data_AF-A0AAD8W366-F1
#
_entry.id   AF-A0AAD8W366-F1
#
_cell.length_a   1.000
_cell.length_b   1.000
_cell.length_c   1.000
_cell.angle_alpha   90.00
_cell.angle_beta   90.00
_cell.angle_gamma   90.00
#
_symmetry.space_group_name_H-M   'P 1'
#
loop_
_entity.id
_entity.type
_entity.pdbx_description
1 polymer ?
#
loop_
_entity_poly.entity_id
_entity_poly.type
_entity_poly.pdbx_seq_one_letter_code
_entity_poly.pdbx_strand_id
1 'polypeptide(L)'
;MPRNGDAESVLWFHVEPFCTMHLVNCFEEGDEVVVRGFRVPASIIMGPTLDCIDDPSAQDLNEEYFSRLYEWRLNLQSKASKGRWLTGTDIALEFPVINEKYVGLHHRYAYVQVVDVQASFAGGSGTVRPKFGGLAKLHLDQEMKEPGGDVINVEFHHLERNQFCSGATFVAKANASHEDDGWIISFVHDECTNVSQAHIIDAQKFESAAVAKITLPQRVPYEFHGAFVSRTT
;
A
#
# COMPACT_ATOMS: atom_id res chain seq x y z
N MET A 1 -6.61 17.86 13.95
CA MET A 1 -7.72 18.32 14.81
C MET A 1 -7.98 17.25 15.84
N PRO A 2 -8.00 17.56 17.14
CA PRO A 2 -8.44 16.64 18.18
C PRO A 2 -9.83 16.07 17.85
N ARG A 3 -10.03 14.76 18.04
CA ARG A 3 -11.27 14.06 17.64
C ARG A 3 -12.54 14.64 18.27
N ASN A 4 -12.43 15.18 19.50
CA ASN A 4 -13.53 15.79 20.24
C ASN A 4 -13.40 17.33 20.34
N GLY A 5 -12.58 17.93 19.48
CA GLY A 5 -12.35 19.38 19.44
C GLY A 5 -13.33 20.11 18.50
N ASP A 6 -13.08 21.41 18.32
CA ASP A 6 -13.80 22.29 17.41
C ASP A 6 -12.87 22.89 16.33
N ALA A 7 -13.37 23.83 15.52
CA ALA A 7 -12.59 24.46 14.47
C ALA A 7 -11.33 25.21 14.98
N GLU A 8 -11.39 25.78 16.19
CA GLU A 8 -10.27 26.51 16.79
C GLU A 8 -9.17 25.56 17.31
N SER A 9 -9.52 24.29 17.54
CA SER A 9 -8.57 23.24 17.93
C SER A 9 -7.76 22.65 16.75
N VAL A 10 -7.98 23.12 15.52
CA VAL A 10 -7.22 22.67 14.35
C VAL A 10 -5.77 23.14 14.43
N LEU A 11 -4.84 22.17 14.39
CA LEU A 11 -3.42 22.42 14.24
C LEU A 11 -3.00 22.16 12.79
N TRP A 12 -2.28 23.11 12.21
CA TRP A 12 -1.70 23.01 10.87
C TRP A 12 -0.21 22.76 10.97
N PHE A 13 0.29 21.86 10.12
CA PHE A 13 1.70 21.52 10.00
C PHE A 13 2.16 21.82 8.58
N HIS A 14 3.34 22.42 8.44
CA HIS A 14 3.99 22.57 7.15
C HIS A 14 4.85 21.35 6.87
N VAL A 15 4.78 20.83 5.65
CA VAL A 15 5.56 19.69 5.16
C VAL A 15 6.14 20.05 3.79
N GLU A 16 7.16 19.32 3.35
CA GLU A 16 7.62 19.41 1.96
C GLU A 16 6.46 19.11 0.98
N PRO A 17 6.44 19.70 -0.23
CA PRO A 17 5.44 19.35 -1.24
C PRO A 17 5.55 17.88 -1.66
N PHE A 18 4.40 17.20 -1.75
CA PHE A 18 4.26 15.85 -2.30
C PHE A 18 2.80 15.55 -2.67
N CYS A 19 2.59 14.47 -3.41
CA CYS A 19 1.28 13.82 -3.52
C CYS A 19 1.24 12.58 -2.61
N THR A 20 0.09 12.35 -1.99
CA THR A 20 -0.20 11.13 -1.24
C THR A 20 -1.47 10.50 -1.78
N MET A 21 -1.49 9.17 -1.83
CA MET A 21 -2.64 8.41 -2.30
C MET A 21 -3.36 7.77 -1.10
N HIS A 22 -2.94 6.57 -0.70
CA HIS A 22 -3.51 5.90 0.46
C HIS A 22 -2.67 6.06 1.72
N LEU A 23 -3.36 6.10 2.85
CA LEU A 23 -2.76 5.99 4.18
C LEU A 23 -2.79 4.53 4.60
N VAL A 24 -1.71 4.07 5.22
CA VAL A 24 -1.64 2.77 5.88
C VAL A 24 -2.43 2.84 7.18
N ASN A 25 -2.07 3.78 8.05
CA ASN A 25 -2.75 4.04 9.33
C ASN A 25 -2.24 5.35 9.96
N CYS A 26 -2.96 5.85 10.96
CA CYS A 26 -2.58 6.99 11.77
C CYS A 26 -2.79 6.68 13.24
N PHE A 27 -1.86 7.03 14.12
CA PHE A 27 -2.00 6.83 15.57
C PHE A 27 -1.20 7.89 16.36
N GLU A 28 -1.49 8.01 17.65
CA GLU A 28 -0.77 8.91 18.56
C GLU A 28 0.33 8.14 19.31
N GLU A 29 1.50 8.75 19.46
CA GLU A 29 2.61 8.26 20.29
C GLU A 29 3.20 9.43 21.10
N GLY A 30 2.87 9.48 22.38
CA GLY A 30 3.23 10.61 23.24
C GLY A 30 2.64 11.91 22.71
N ASP A 31 3.51 12.89 22.44
CA ASP A 31 3.14 14.19 21.87
C ASP A 31 3.13 14.22 20.34
N GLU A 32 3.31 13.08 19.65
CA GLU A 32 3.35 13.01 18.19
C GLU A 32 2.13 12.29 17.61
N VAL A 33 1.59 12.81 16.52
CA VAL A 33 0.73 12.04 15.62
C VAL A 33 1.63 11.41 14.56
N VAL A 34 1.60 10.08 14.47
CA VAL A 34 2.30 9.29 13.46
C VAL A 34 1.32 9.01 12.33
N VAL A 35 1.69 9.40 11.11
CA VAL A 35 0.94 9.15 9.88
C VAL A 35 1.82 8.30 8.98
N ARG A 36 1.35 7.11 8.59
CA ARG A 36 2.03 6.24 7.64
C ARG A 36 1.20 6.15 6.38
N GLY A 37 1.83 6.31 5.23
CA GLY A 37 1.13 6.32 3.95
C GLY A 37 2.08 6.36 2.77
N PHE A 38 1.49 6.55 1.60
CA PHE A 38 2.18 6.43 0.32
C PHE A 38 2.48 7.79 -0.28
N ARG A 39 3.75 8.21 -0.18
CA ARG A 39 4.26 9.45 -0.77
C ARG A 39 4.72 9.17 -2.20
N VAL A 40 4.29 10.00 -3.15
CA VAL A 40 4.76 9.95 -4.54
C VAL A 40 5.82 11.05 -4.74
N PRO A 41 7.05 10.70 -5.16
CA PRO A 41 8.12 11.67 -5.43
C PRO A 41 7.79 12.65 -6.57
N ALA A 42 7.22 12.18 -7.68
CA ALA A 42 6.85 12.98 -8.84
C ALA A 42 5.33 12.90 -9.12
N SER A 43 4.67 14.03 -9.40
CA SER A 43 3.21 14.08 -9.52
C SER A 43 2.72 13.82 -10.94
N ILE A 44 2.00 12.71 -11.14
CA ILE A 44 0.95 12.57 -12.16
C ILE A 44 -0.30 12.00 -11.50
N ILE A 45 -1.47 12.56 -11.79
CA ILE A 45 -2.74 11.89 -11.48
C ILE A 45 -2.87 10.74 -12.49
N MET A 46 -2.71 9.51 -12.04
CA MET A 46 -2.85 8.34 -12.91
C MET A 46 -4.29 8.24 -13.43
N GLY A 47 -4.49 8.53 -14.71
CA GLY A 47 -5.74 8.37 -15.44
C GLY A 47 -5.54 7.57 -16.73
N PRO A 48 -6.62 7.11 -17.40
CA PRO A 48 -6.55 6.36 -18.66
C PRO A 48 -5.93 7.17 -19.81
N THR A 49 -5.71 8.48 -19.63
CA THR A 49 -4.98 9.34 -20.55
C THR A 49 -4.22 10.36 -19.70
N LEU A 50 -2.90 10.33 -19.76
CA LEU A 50 -2.07 11.44 -19.31
C LEU A 50 -2.15 12.52 -20.39
N ASP A 51 -3.20 13.35 -20.35
CA ASP A 51 -3.32 14.52 -21.23
C ASP A 51 -2.31 15.64 -20.87
N CYS A 52 -1.33 15.36 -20.02
CA CYS A 52 -0.37 16.31 -19.49
C CYS A 52 1.06 16.02 -19.98
N ILE A 53 1.26 15.71 -21.26
CA ILE A 53 2.60 15.71 -21.85
C ILE A 53 2.56 16.28 -23.29
N ASP A 54 2.29 17.58 -23.40
CA ASP A 54 2.74 18.40 -24.54
C ASP A 54 4.09 19.09 -24.20
N ASP A 55 4.78 18.61 -23.14
CA ASP A 55 6.10 19.07 -22.77
C ASP A 55 7.16 18.12 -23.35
N PRO A 56 7.97 18.55 -24.33
CA PRO A 56 9.08 17.78 -24.87
C PRO A 56 10.17 17.46 -23.82
N SER A 57 10.09 18.06 -22.62
CA SER A 57 10.96 17.78 -21.47
C SER A 57 10.42 16.74 -20.50
N ALA A 58 9.23 16.17 -20.72
CA ALA A 58 8.76 14.97 -20.04
C ALA A 58 9.57 13.76 -20.56
N GLN A 59 10.84 13.77 -20.19
CA GLN A 59 11.74 12.65 -20.28
C GLN A 59 11.09 11.48 -19.55
N ASP A 60 11.00 10.36 -20.27
CA ASP A 60 10.78 8.99 -19.82
C ASP A 60 9.98 8.83 -18.51
N LEU A 61 8.73 8.36 -18.65
CA LEU A 61 7.97 7.79 -17.55
C LEU A 61 8.87 6.85 -16.72
N ASN A 62 9.19 7.25 -15.49
CA ASN A 62 10.15 6.57 -14.63
C ASN A 62 9.50 6.12 -13.31
N GLU A 63 10.27 5.49 -12.44
CA GLU A 63 9.78 4.90 -11.18
C GLU A 63 9.30 5.94 -10.14
N GLU A 64 9.61 7.22 -10.35
CA GLU A 64 9.32 8.33 -9.43
C GLU A 64 7.83 8.72 -9.43
N TYR A 65 7.07 8.27 -10.43
CA TYR A 65 5.61 8.47 -10.53
C TYR A 65 4.80 7.48 -9.67
N PHE A 66 5.45 6.50 -9.06
CA PHE A 66 4.79 5.55 -8.18
C PHE A 66 5.10 5.85 -6.71
N SER A 67 4.15 5.54 -5.84
CA SER A 67 4.31 5.79 -4.40
C SER A 67 5.31 4.87 -3.72
N ARG A 68 5.88 5.37 -2.62
CA ARG A 68 6.73 4.63 -1.69
C ARG A 68 6.24 4.85 -0.26
N LEU A 69 6.52 3.90 0.62
CA LEU A 69 6.06 3.97 2.01
C LEU A 69 6.83 5.06 2.77
N TYR A 70 6.09 6.00 3.35
CA TYR A 70 6.61 7.14 4.07
C TYR A 70 5.92 7.30 5.43
N GLU A 71 6.69 7.73 6.43
CA GLU A 71 6.20 8.08 7.75
C GLU A 71 6.35 9.58 7.98
N TRP A 72 5.26 10.25 8.32
CA TRP A 72 5.26 11.60 8.86
C TRP A 72 5.00 11.54 10.36
N ARG A 73 5.74 12.34 11.12
CA ARG A 73 5.53 12.55 12.55
C ARG A 73 5.29 14.02 12.81
N LEU A 74 4.13 14.31 13.40
CA LEU A 74 3.63 15.65 13.65
C LEU A 74 3.63 15.90 15.15
N ASN A 75 4.54 16.71 15.65
CA ASN A 75 4.66 16.98 17.09
C ASN A 75 3.66 18.05 17.54
N LEU A 76 2.73 17.69 18.41
CA LEU A 76 1.64 18.55 18.87
C LEU A 76 2.10 19.71 19.77
N GLN A 77 3.23 19.54 20.48
CA GLN A 77 3.77 20.59 21.36
C GLN A 77 4.62 21.61 20.59
N SER A 78 5.62 21.13 19.84
CA SER A 78 6.54 21.99 19.10
C SER A 78 5.98 22.48 17.78
N LYS A 79 4.89 21.86 17.29
CA LYS A 79 4.29 22.08 15.96
C LYS A 79 5.25 21.77 14.80
N ALA A 80 6.33 21.05 15.07
CA ALA A 80 7.27 20.59 14.05
C ALA A 80 6.73 19.34 13.35
N SER A 81 7.08 19.20 12.07
CA SER A 81 6.90 17.96 11.31
C SER A 81 8.28 17.38 10.97
N LYS A 82 8.35 16.06 10.92
CA LYS A 82 9.51 15.31 10.40
C LYS A 82 8.98 14.13 9.60
N GLY A 83 9.79 13.61 8.69
CA GLY A 83 9.41 12.41 7.96
C GLY A 83 10.60 11.63 7.41
N ARG A 84 10.33 10.37 7.05
CA ARG A 84 11.32 9.44 6.52
C ARG A 84 10.68 8.39 5.62
N TRP A 85 11.46 7.89 4.66
CA TRP A 85 11.14 6.68 3.90
C TRP A 85 11.30 5.46 4.80
N LEU A 86 10.35 4.53 4.75
CA LEU A 86 10.44 3.27 5.50
C LEU A 86 11.00 2.13 4.64
N THR A 87 10.68 2.10 3.35
CA THR A 87 11.13 1.09 2.37
C THR A 87 11.96 1.71 1.26
N GLY A 88 12.82 2.68 1.61
CA GLY A 88 13.62 3.42 0.64
C GLY A 88 12.79 4.03 -0.50
N THR A 89 13.41 4.14 -1.68
CA THR A 89 12.77 4.64 -2.90
C THR A 89 12.71 3.61 -4.03
N ASP A 90 13.22 2.39 -3.79
CA ASP A 90 13.42 1.41 -4.86
C ASP A 90 12.15 0.56 -5.11
N ILE A 91 11.22 0.49 -4.16
CA ILE A 91 10.09 -0.45 -4.23
C ILE A 91 8.72 0.26 -4.34
N ALA A 92 8.17 0.20 -5.55
CA ALA A 92 6.75 0.26 -5.93
C ALA A 92 5.70 -0.25 -4.94
N LEU A 93 5.04 0.56 -4.09
CA LEU A 93 4.01 0.05 -3.17
C LEU A 93 2.72 0.91 -3.14
N GLU A 94 1.55 0.26 -3.04
CA GLU A 94 0.23 0.90 -2.91
C GLU A 94 -0.82 -0.02 -2.27
N PHE A 95 -2.06 0.47 -2.14
CA PHE A 95 -3.27 -0.19 -1.66
C PHE A 95 -3.04 -0.93 -0.35
N PRO A 96 -2.78 -0.18 0.74
CA PRO A 96 -2.46 -0.78 2.02
C PRO A 96 -3.70 -1.37 2.67
N VAL A 97 -3.45 -2.44 3.42
CA VAL A 97 -4.41 -3.16 4.22
C VAL A 97 -3.75 -3.49 5.55
N ILE A 98 -4.49 -3.34 6.64
CA ILE A 98 -4.07 -3.74 7.98
C ILE A 98 -5.14 -4.63 8.61
N ASN A 99 -4.81 -5.25 9.74
CA ASN A 99 -5.82 -5.84 10.59
C ASN A 99 -6.72 -4.72 11.15
N GLU A 100 -8.02 -4.73 10.79
CA GLU A 100 -8.96 -3.65 11.11
C GLU A 100 -9.10 -3.37 12.61
N LYS A 101 -8.77 -4.34 13.48
CA LYS A 101 -8.73 -4.15 14.95
C LYS A 101 -7.71 -3.09 15.39
N TYR A 102 -6.78 -2.70 14.51
CA TYR A 102 -5.69 -1.77 14.79
C TYR A 102 -5.81 -0.44 14.03
N VAL A 103 -6.92 -0.19 13.33
CA VAL A 103 -7.17 1.13 12.73
C VAL A 103 -7.18 2.20 13.81
N GLY A 104 -6.38 3.25 13.64
CA GLY A 104 -6.22 4.31 14.63
C GLY A 104 -5.26 3.99 15.78
N LEU A 105 -4.68 2.78 15.82
CA LEU A 105 -3.81 2.29 16.90
C LEU A 105 -2.42 1.94 16.37
N HIS A 106 -1.45 1.86 17.29
CA HIS A 106 -0.13 1.32 16.97
C HIS A 106 -0.26 -0.13 16.48
N HIS A 107 0.40 -0.45 15.37
CA HIS A 107 0.37 -1.75 14.72
C HIS A 107 1.76 -2.14 14.20
N ARG A 108 1.98 -3.44 14.01
CA ARG A 108 3.26 -4.01 13.60
C ARG A 108 3.26 -4.44 12.14
N TYR A 109 2.09 -4.74 11.57
CA TYR A 109 1.99 -5.28 10.22
C TYR A 109 1.07 -4.47 9.31
N ALA A 110 1.50 -4.31 8.08
CA ALA A 110 0.66 -3.88 6.97
C ALA A 110 0.93 -4.76 5.75
N TYR A 111 -0.07 -4.86 4.88
CA TYR A 111 -0.02 -5.63 3.65
C TYR A 111 -0.33 -4.69 2.50
N VAL A 112 0.43 -4.78 1.43
CA VAL A 112 0.40 -3.81 0.34
C VAL A 112 0.53 -4.55 -0.98
N GLN A 113 0.09 -3.91 -2.06
CA GLN A 113 0.29 -4.40 -3.41
C GLN A 113 1.61 -3.82 -3.97
N VAL A 114 2.42 -4.68 -4.58
CA VAL A 114 3.70 -4.31 -5.18
C VAL A 114 3.46 -3.93 -6.63
N VAL A 115 3.75 -2.67 -6.96
CA VAL A 115 3.57 -2.14 -8.31
C VAL A 115 4.57 -2.82 -9.26
N ASP A 116 4.06 -3.36 -10.35
CA ASP A 116 4.86 -3.73 -11.51
C ASP A 116 4.98 -2.51 -12.42
N VAL A 117 6.10 -1.79 -12.29
CA VAL A 117 6.38 -0.55 -13.04
C VAL A 117 6.36 -0.79 -14.54
N GLN A 118 7.01 -1.87 -14.99
CA GLN A 118 7.13 -2.18 -16.42
C GLN A 118 5.77 -2.50 -17.02
N ALA A 119 4.99 -3.37 -16.36
CA ALA A 119 3.64 -3.69 -16.80
C ALA A 119 2.70 -2.49 -16.68
N SER A 120 2.93 -1.57 -15.74
CA SER A 120 2.11 -0.37 -15.57
C SER A 120 2.27 0.64 -16.71
N PHE A 121 3.41 0.61 -17.40
CA PHE A 121 3.69 1.40 -18.60
C PHE A 121 3.44 0.64 -19.92
N ALA A 122 3.03 -0.63 -19.85
CA ALA A 122 2.73 -1.41 -21.04
C ALA A 122 1.44 -0.88 -21.72
N GLY A 123 1.59 -0.25 -22.89
CA GLY A 123 0.44 0.31 -23.62
C GLY A 123 0.73 1.45 -24.60
N GLY A 124 1.95 1.99 -24.61
CA GLY A 124 2.35 3.10 -25.48
C GLY A 124 2.30 4.47 -24.78
N SER A 125 2.72 5.52 -25.50
CA SER A 125 2.89 6.87 -24.96
C SER A 125 1.58 7.42 -24.37
N GLY A 126 1.60 7.75 -23.08
CA GLY A 126 0.55 8.53 -22.41
C GLY A 126 -0.53 7.75 -21.66
N THR A 127 -0.50 6.42 -21.58
CA THR A 127 -1.47 5.66 -20.76
C THR A 127 -0.77 4.84 -19.68
N VAL A 128 -0.96 5.22 -18.41
CA VAL A 128 -0.50 4.43 -17.26
C VAL A 128 -1.65 3.56 -16.77
N ARG A 129 -1.41 2.26 -16.65
CA ARG A 129 -2.39 1.30 -16.14
C ARG A 129 -1.80 0.61 -14.92
N PRO A 130 -2.10 1.05 -13.69
CA PRO A 130 -1.50 0.45 -12.50
C PRO A 130 -1.65 -1.07 -12.49
N LYS A 131 -0.51 -1.76 -12.49
CA LYS A 131 -0.39 -3.20 -12.40
C LYS A 131 0.35 -3.56 -11.13
N PHE A 132 -0.10 -4.62 -10.47
CA PHE A 132 0.50 -5.08 -9.23
C PHE A 132 0.94 -6.52 -9.38
N GLY A 133 2.25 -6.76 -9.48
CA GLY A 133 2.84 -8.08 -9.76
C GLY A 133 3.04 -8.94 -8.51
N GLY A 134 2.58 -8.48 -7.35
CA GLY A 134 2.80 -9.16 -6.08
C GLY A 134 2.16 -8.44 -4.91
N LEU A 135 2.29 -9.05 -3.74
CA LEU A 135 1.93 -8.44 -2.46
C LEU A 135 3.17 -8.37 -1.58
N ALA A 136 3.22 -7.44 -0.64
CA ALA A 136 4.26 -7.36 0.37
C ALA A 136 3.67 -7.24 1.77
N LYS A 137 4.33 -7.84 2.76
CA LYS A 137 4.05 -7.69 4.18
C LYS A 137 5.16 -6.85 4.80
N LEU A 138 4.77 -5.75 5.44
CA LEU A 138 5.64 -4.75 6.05
C LEU A 138 5.73 -4.97 7.56
N HIS A 139 6.93 -5.00 8.13
CA HIS A 139 7.19 -5.13 9.57
C HIS A 139 7.52 -3.77 10.18
N LEU A 140 6.50 -3.04 10.60
CA LEU A 140 6.56 -1.60 10.87
C LEU A 140 7.10 -1.22 12.28
N ASP A 141 7.38 -2.21 13.12
CA ASP A 141 7.99 -2.06 14.45
C ASP A 141 9.43 -2.59 14.52
N GLN A 142 9.92 -3.20 13.45
CA GLN A 142 11.27 -3.77 13.36
C GLN A 142 12.16 -2.88 12.51
N GLU A 143 12.84 -1.94 13.16
CA GLU A 143 13.86 -1.13 12.47
C GLU A 143 15.11 -1.97 12.17
N MET A 144 15.49 -2.00 10.89
CA MET A 144 16.76 -2.53 10.43
C MET A 144 17.84 -1.44 10.57
N LYS A 145 19.02 -1.81 11.07
CA LYS A 145 20.16 -0.89 11.27
C LYS A 145 21.12 -0.89 10.08
N GLU A 146 20.60 -1.01 8.87
CA GLU A 146 21.40 -1.04 7.65
C GLU A 146 21.56 0.38 7.08
N PRO A 147 22.80 0.91 6.91
CA PRO A 147 23.00 2.21 6.29
C PRO A 147 22.66 2.17 4.79
N GLY A 148 21.62 2.92 4.39
CA GLY A 148 21.28 3.13 2.98
C GLY A 148 20.33 2.11 2.35
N GLY A 149 19.78 1.17 3.14
CA GLY A 149 18.74 0.24 2.71
C GLY A 149 17.39 0.51 3.35
N ASP A 150 16.45 -0.42 3.16
CA ASP A 150 15.14 -0.37 3.81
C ASP A 150 15.29 -0.28 5.33
N VAL A 151 14.48 0.60 5.94
CA VAL A 151 14.49 0.81 7.39
C VAL A 151 13.67 -0.28 8.09
N ILE A 152 12.83 -1.02 7.36
CA ILE A 152 11.97 -2.07 7.91
C ILE A 152 12.12 -3.37 7.13
N ASN A 153 11.84 -4.50 7.79
CA ASN A 153 11.76 -5.79 7.11
C ASN A 153 10.50 -5.88 6.21
N VAL A 154 10.67 -6.48 5.03
CA VAL A 154 9.60 -6.67 4.04
C VAL A 154 9.63 -8.11 3.52
N GLU A 155 8.51 -8.82 3.62
CA GLU A 155 8.32 -10.14 3.01
C GLU A 155 7.52 -10.00 1.71
N PHE A 156 7.88 -10.73 0.65
CA PHE A 156 7.21 -10.64 -0.66
C PHE A 156 6.46 -11.92 -1.03
N HIS A 157 5.24 -11.75 -1.50
CA HIS A 157 4.46 -12.79 -2.17
C HIS A 157 4.44 -12.50 -3.67
N HIS A 158 5.33 -13.15 -4.41
CA HIS A 158 5.45 -12.95 -5.86
C HIS A 158 4.35 -13.71 -6.60
N LEU A 159 3.75 -13.04 -7.58
CA LEU A 159 2.89 -13.71 -8.56
C LEU A 159 3.72 -14.18 -9.75
N GLU A 160 3.16 -15.10 -10.53
CA GLU A 160 3.77 -15.55 -11.76
C GLU A 160 3.77 -14.42 -12.81
N ARG A 161 4.60 -14.56 -13.84
CA ARG A 161 4.65 -13.60 -14.94
C ARG A 161 3.27 -13.39 -15.57
N ASN A 162 2.91 -12.13 -15.81
CA ASN A 162 1.60 -11.70 -16.35
C ASN A 162 0.40 -12.00 -15.44
N GLN A 163 0.64 -12.32 -14.17
CA GLN A 163 -0.40 -12.34 -13.14
C GLN A 163 -0.33 -11.06 -12.33
N PHE A 164 -1.50 -10.43 -12.15
CA PHE A 164 -1.60 -9.18 -11.43
C PHE A 164 -2.71 -9.22 -10.39
N CYS A 165 -2.43 -8.74 -9.18
CA CYS A 165 -3.40 -8.66 -8.10
C CYS A 165 -4.22 -7.37 -8.11
N SER A 166 -5.37 -7.41 -7.42
CA SER A 166 -6.20 -6.26 -7.07
C SER A 166 -7.07 -6.60 -5.84
N GLY A 167 -7.60 -5.58 -5.16
CA GLY A 167 -8.62 -5.74 -4.12
C GLY A 167 -8.17 -6.60 -2.92
N ALA A 168 -6.96 -6.36 -2.38
CA ALA A 168 -6.48 -7.09 -1.21
C ALA A 168 -7.29 -6.75 0.07
N THR A 169 -7.50 -7.72 0.95
CA THR A 169 -8.10 -7.53 2.28
C THR A 169 -7.51 -8.50 3.31
N PHE A 170 -7.47 -8.10 4.58
CA PHE A 170 -7.03 -8.93 5.70
C PHE A 170 -8.23 -9.53 6.42
N VAL A 171 -8.21 -10.84 6.64
CA VAL A 171 -9.25 -11.57 7.35
C VAL A 171 -8.64 -12.30 8.54
N ALA A 172 -8.94 -11.81 9.75
CA ALA A 172 -8.49 -12.45 10.98
C ALA A 172 -9.06 -13.87 11.12
N LYS A 173 -8.26 -14.80 11.66
CA LYS A 173 -8.79 -16.10 12.10
C LYS A 173 -9.76 -15.88 13.28
N ALA A 174 -10.74 -16.77 13.43
CA ALA A 174 -11.74 -16.67 14.51
C ALA A 174 -11.10 -16.58 15.91
N ASN A 175 -9.97 -17.27 16.11
CA ASN A 175 -9.27 -17.35 17.39
C ASN A 175 -7.93 -16.58 17.35
N ALA A 176 -7.84 -15.56 16.50
CA ALA A 176 -6.60 -14.82 16.25
C ALA A 176 -5.96 -14.31 17.55
N SER A 177 -4.75 -14.78 17.85
CA SER A 177 -3.99 -14.36 19.05
C SER A 177 -2.87 -13.37 18.73
N HIS A 178 -2.49 -13.26 17.45
CA HIS A 178 -1.51 -12.30 16.96
C HIS A 178 -2.13 -11.39 15.91
N GLU A 179 -1.53 -10.22 15.74
CA GLU A 179 -1.98 -9.20 14.79
C GLU A 179 -2.04 -9.71 13.34
N ASP A 180 -1.07 -10.53 12.94
CA ASP A 180 -0.99 -11.18 11.62
C ASP A 180 -1.61 -12.58 11.60
N ASP A 181 -2.37 -12.99 12.62
CA ASP A 181 -3.02 -14.30 12.66
C ASP A 181 -4.30 -14.30 11.81
N GLY A 182 -4.10 -14.40 10.49
CA GLY A 182 -5.15 -14.19 9.51
C GLY A 182 -4.75 -14.64 8.11
N TRP A 183 -5.53 -14.17 7.16
CA TRP A 183 -5.36 -14.43 5.75
C TRP A 183 -5.34 -13.11 4.98
N ILE A 184 -4.53 -13.04 3.93
CA ILE A 184 -4.71 -12.06 2.87
C ILE A 184 -5.50 -12.70 1.76
N ILE A 185 -6.58 -12.03 1.36
CA ILE A 185 -7.40 -12.43 0.22
C ILE A 185 -7.23 -11.35 -0.85
N SER A 186 -6.90 -11.75 -2.08
CA SER A 186 -6.80 -10.83 -3.21
C SER A 186 -7.21 -11.53 -4.50
N PHE A 187 -7.80 -10.78 -5.43
CA PHE A 187 -8.07 -11.27 -6.78
C PHE A 187 -6.81 -11.19 -7.62
N VAL A 188 -6.47 -12.28 -8.29
CA VAL A 188 -5.35 -12.39 -9.22
C VAL A 188 -5.88 -12.68 -10.61
N HIS A 189 -5.53 -11.83 -11.57
CA HIS A 189 -5.87 -12.01 -12.98
C HIS A 189 -4.63 -12.41 -13.78
N ASP A 190 -4.71 -13.55 -14.46
CA ASP A 190 -3.73 -14.01 -15.42
C ASP A 190 -4.11 -13.49 -16.81
N GLU A 191 -3.33 -12.53 -17.32
CA GLU A 191 -3.63 -11.88 -18.61
C GLU A 191 -3.33 -12.78 -19.83
N CYS A 192 -2.54 -13.85 -19.66
CA CYS A 192 -2.27 -14.80 -20.74
C CYS A 192 -3.46 -15.73 -20.98
N THR A 193 -4.08 -16.21 -19.91
CA THR A 193 -5.19 -17.18 -19.96
C THR A 193 -6.56 -16.53 -19.82
N ASN A 194 -6.59 -15.24 -19.45
CA ASN A 194 -7.79 -14.47 -19.13
C ASN A 194 -8.59 -15.05 -17.95
N VAL A 195 -7.92 -15.79 -17.05
CA VAL A 195 -8.52 -16.40 -15.85
C VAL A 195 -8.34 -15.47 -14.66
N SER A 196 -9.35 -15.41 -13.78
CA SER A 196 -9.24 -14.76 -12.48
C SER A 196 -9.40 -15.77 -11.36
N GLN A 197 -8.61 -15.61 -10.30
CA GLN A 197 -8.69 -16.44 -9.10
C GLN A 197 -8.73 -15.55 -7.85
N ALA A 198 -9.43 -15.97 -6.80
CA ALA A 198 -9.20 -15.44 -5.47
C ALA A 198 -8.08 -16.25 -4.80
N HIS A 199 -6.96 -15.61 -4.48
CA HIS A 199 -5.86 -16.20 -3.74
C HIS A 199 -6.06 -15.96 -2.25
N ILE A 200 -5.84 -17.00 -1.44
CA ILE A 200 -5.87 -16.94 0.02
C ILE A 200 -4.45 -17.25 0.49
N ILE A 201 -3.82 -16.28 1.15
CA ILE A 201 -2.41 -16.33 1.57
C ILE A 201 -2.36 -16.30 3.09
N ASP A 202 -1.56 -17.19 3.70
CA ASP A 202 -1.33 -17.18 5.15
C ASP A 202 -0.44 -15.99 5.51
N ALA A 203 -0.96 -15.07 6.33
CA ALA A 203 -0.26 -13.86 6.73
C ALA A 203 1.03 -14.13 7.54
N GLN A 204 1.17 -15.31 8.15
CA GLN A 204 2.37 -15.72 8.88
C GLN A 204 3.36 -16.53 8.04
N LYS A 205 2.95 -16.99 6.84
CA LYS A 205 3.80 -17.69 5.89
C LYS A 205 3.73 -16.98 4.54
N PHE A 206 4.02 -15.68 4.58
CA PHE A 206 3.63 -14.75 3.52
C PHE A 206 4.34 -15.05 2.20
N GLU A 207 5.61 -15.44 2.25
CA GLU A 207 6.43 -15.82 1.08
C GLU A 207 6.08 -17.21 0.52
N SER A 208 5.28 -18.00 1.23
CA SER A 208 4.85 -19.31 0.75
C SER A 208 3.76 -19.20 -0.32
N ALA A 209 3.55 -20.26 -1.09
CA ALA A 209 2.43 -20.33 -2.02
C ALA A 209 1.08 -20.11 -1.31
N ALA A 210 0.12 -19.51 -2.01
CA ALA A 210 -1.24 -19.33 -1.53
C ALA A 210 -1.81 -20.68 -1.03
N VAL A 211 -2.40 -20.68 0.17
CA VAL A 211 -2.98 -21.88 0.79
C VAL A 211 -4.23 -22.37 0.04
N ALA A 212 -4.87 -21.48 -0.70
CA ALA A 212 -5.93 -21.81 -1.65
C ALA A 212 -5.95 -20.81 -2.82
N LYS A 213 -6.32 -21.31 -4.01
CA LYS A 213 -6.61 -20.51 -5.19
C LYS A 213 -7.98 -20.93 -5.72
N ILE A 214 -8.94 -20.02 -5.69
CA ILE A 214 -10.33 -20.28 -6.10
C ILE A 214 -10.53 -19.67 -7.49
N THR A 215 -10.64 -20.52 -8.51
CA THR A 215 -10.91 -20.07 -9.88
C THR A 215 -12.33 -19.52 -10.01
N LEU A 216 -12.45 -18.32 -10.56
CA LEU A 216 -13.72 -17.64 -10.78
C LEU A 216 -14.28 -18.01 -12.16
N PRO A 217 -15.62 -18.10 -12.32
CA PRO A 217 -16.24 -18.50 -13.58
C PRO A 217 -16.11 -17.45 -14.69
N GLN A 218 -15.70 -16.22 -14.34
CA GLN A 218 -15.55 -15.07 -15.23
C GLN A 218 -14.37 -14.22 -14.76
N ARG A 219 -13.85 -13.40 -15.69
CA ARG A 219 -12.82 -12.41 -15.37
C ARG A 219 -13.35 -11.37 -14.38
N VAL A 220 -12.58 -11.12 -13.34
CA VAL A 220 -12.74 -9.96 -12.46
C VAL A 220 -11.89 -8.81 -13.03
N PRO A 221 -12.49 -7.64 -13.37
CA PRO A 221 -11.72 -6.46 -13.77
C PRO A 221 -10.78 -6.00 -12.66
N TYR A 222 -9.74 -5.24 -12.99
CA TYR A 222 -8.92 -4.61 -11.94
C TYR A 222 -9.78 -3.66 -11.10
N GLU A 223 -9.84 -3.94 -9.81
CA GLU A 223 -10.69 -3.23 -8.86
C GLU A 223 -9.90 -2.15 -8.11
N PHE A 224 -10.63 -1.29 -7.40
CA PHE A 224 -10.06 -0.31 -6.47
C PHE A 224 -10.10 -0.87 -5.04
N HIS A 225 -11.13 -0.49 -4.27
CA HIS A 225 -11.27 -0.85 -2.87
C HIS A 225 -12.29 -1.97 -2.66
N GLY A 226 -12.06 -2.76 -1.63
CA GLY A 226 -12.99 -3.74 -1.11
C GLY A 226 -12.95 -3.76 0.41
N ALA A 227 -13.95 -4.40 1.02
CA ALA A 227 -14.01 -4.62 2.45
C ALA A 227 -14.48 -6.04 2.73
N PHE A 228 -13.93 -6.67 3.76
CA PHE A 228 -14.42 -7.95 4.25
C PHE A 228 -15.46 -7.71 5.35
N VAL A 229 -16.64 -8.32 5.22
CA VAL A 229 -17.69 -8.23 6.24
C VAL A 229 -17.87 -9.60 6.87
N SER A 230 -17.55 -9.71 8.16
CA SER A 230 -17.86 -10.90 8.94
C SER A 230 -19.37 -11.09 9.02
N ARG A 231 -19.84 -12.34 8.90
CA ARG A 231 -21.26 -12.69 9.08
C ARG A 231 -21.76 -12.45 10.50
N THR A 232 -20.86 -12.26 11.47
CA THR A 232 -21.19 -12.22 12.89
C THR A 232 -21.18 -10.77 13.38
N THR A 233 -22.39 -10.22 13.57
CA THR A 233 -22.71 -9.04 14.38
C THR A 233 -22.54 -9.31 15.86
#